data_AF-A0A661V428-F1
#
_entry.id   AF-A0A661V428-F1
#
_cell.length_a   1.000
_cell.length_b   1.000
_cell.length_c   1.000
_cell.angle_alpha   90.00
_cell.angle_beta   90.00
_cell.angle_gamma   90.00
#
_symmetry.space_group_name_H-M   'P 1'
#
loop_
_entity.id
_entity.type
_entity.pdbx_description
1 polymer ?
#
loop_
_entity_poly.entity_id
_entity_poly.type
_entity_poly.pdbx_seq_one_letter_code
_entity_poly.pdbx_strand_id
1 'polypeptide(L)'
;LEQSYDPNLQSATRAQERADAILRKQSLRAQRGNLVIPVNCGQELYDVITVTDDRCGISSKKYRVMRIDTQYNRHQGLYHQELTLGAP
;
A
#
# COMPACT_ATOMS: atom_id res chain seq x y z
N LEU A 1 -15.70 -18.99 -16.06
CA LEU A 1 -14.86 -19.53 -14.96
C LEU A 1 -13.87 -20.49 -15.60
N GLU A 2 -12.60 -20.13 -15.64
CA GLU A 2 -11.54 -21.00 -16.18
C GLU A 2 -10.96 -21.81 -15.01
N GLN A 3 -10.92 -23.15 -15.15
CA GLN A 3 -10.42 -24.02 -14.10
C GLN A 3 -8.88 -24.03 -14.12
N SER A 4 -8.26 -23.39 -13.13
CA SER A 4 -6.80 -23.42 -12.94
C SER A 4 -6.39 -24.68 -12.16
N TYR A 5 -5.88 -25.70 -12.86
CA TYR A 5 -5.30 -26.88 -12.23
C TYR A 5 -3.96 -26.54 -11.54
N ASP A 6 -3.79 -26.92 -10.27
CA ASP A 6 -2.52 -26.82 -9.55
C ASP A 6 -2.23 -28.12 -8.79
N PRO A 7 -1.16 -28.85 -9.14
CA PRO A 7 -0.84 -30.14 -8.52
C PRO A 7 -0.41 -30.04 -7.05
N ASN A 8 -0.13 -28.84 -6.54
CA ASN A 8 0.25 -28.60 -5.14
C ASN A 8 -0.97 -28.41 -4.22
N LEU A 9 -2.17 -28.23 -4.79
CA LEU A 9 -3.43 -28.08 -4.05
C LEU A 9 -4.07 -29.43 -3.75
N GLN A 10 -3.35 -30.28 -3.01
CA GLN A 10 -3.75 -31.66 -2.73
C GLN A 10 -4.69 -31.79 -1.52
N SER A 11 -4.95 -30.70 -0.79
CA SER A 11 -5.85 -30.68 0.35
C SER A 11 -6.69 -29.40 0.39
N ALA A 12 -7.88 -29.48 1.00
CA ALA A 12 -8.73 -28.33 1.22
C ALA A 12 -8.01 -27.20 1.99
N THR A 13 -7.15 -27.55 2.96
CA THR A 13 -6.33 -26.59 3.71
C THR A 13 -5.37 -25.82 2.79
N ARG A 14 -4.65 -26.50 1.89
CA ARG A 14 -3.75 -25.82 0.93
C ARG A 14 -4.52 -24.92 -0.03
N ALA A 15 -5.71 -25.34 -0.44
CA ALA A 15 -6.58 -24.52 -1.29
C ALA A 15 -7.02 -23.24 -0.58
N GLN A 16 -7.41 -23.34 0.70
CA GLN A 16 -7.78 -22.18 1.51
C GLN A 16 -6.59 -21.23 1.74
N GLU A 17 -5.42 -21.75 2.16
CA GLU A 17 -4.20 -20.95 2.35
C GLU A 17 -3.83 -20.15 1.09
N ARG A 18 -3.96 -20.78 -0.08
CA ARG A 18 -3.69 -20.12 -1.35
C ARG A 18 -4.75 -19.07 -1.67
N ALA A 19 -6.03 -19.36 -1.47
CA ALA A 19 -7.11 -18.40 -1.68
C ALA A 19 -6.89 -17.16 -0.81
N ASP A 20 -6.54 -17.34 0.47
CA ASP A 20 -6.25 -16.25 1.40
C ASP A 20 -5.02 -15.45 0.97
N ALA A 21 -3.96 -16.13 0.51
CA ALA A 21 -2.77 -15.47 -0.03
C ALA A 21 -3.08 -14.64 -1.29
N ILE A 22 -3.91 -15.15 -2.20
CA ILE A 22 -4.36 -14.43 -3.39
C ILE A 22 -5.20 -13.22 -2.98
N LEU A 23 -6.18 -13.41 -2.09
CA LEU A 23 -7.04 -12.34 -1.60
C LEU A 23 -6.22 -11.23 -0.95
N ARG A 24 -5.26 -11.58 -0.09
CA ARG A 24 -4.36 -10.62 0.55
C ARG A 24 -3.46 -9.91 -0.47
N LYS A 25 -2.93 -10.60 -1.47
CA LYS A 25 -2.13 -9.99 -2.54
C LYS A 25 -2.97 -9.01 -3.38
N GLN A 26 -4.23 -9.34 -3.65
CA GLN A 26 -5.14 -8.46 -4.37
C GLN A 26 -5.55 -7.26 -3.51
N SER A 27 -5.88 -7.45 -2.23
CA SER A 27 -6.24 -6.33 -1.34
C SER A 27 -5.12 -5.31 -1.23
N LEU A 28 -3.87 -5.76 -1.03
CA LEU A 28 -2.68 -4.91 -1.01
C LEU A 28 -2.43 -4.13 -2.32
N ARG A 29 -2.93 -4.63 -3.45
CA ARG A 29 -2.82 -3.96 -4.76
C ARG A 29 -4.00 -3.03 -5.05
N ALA A 30 -5.18 -3.33 -4.52
CA ALA A 30 -6.43 -2.67 -4.85
C ALA A 30 -6.58 -1.28 -4.19
N GLN A 31 -6.02 -1.07 -3.00
CA GLN A 31 -6.05 0.22 -2.33
C GLN A 31 -4.65 0.84 -2.34
N ARG A 32 -4.52 1.93 -3.09
CA ARG A 32 -3.31 2.75 -3.16
C ARG A 32 -3.70 4.20 -2.92
N GLY A 33 -3.19 4.76 -1.83
CA GLY A 33 -3.23 6.20 -1.59
C GLY A 33 -1.91 6.83 -1.98
N ASN A 34 -1.92 7.99 -2.62
CA ASN A 34 -0.72 8.79 -2.84
C ASN A 34 -0.79 10.03 -1.94
N LEU A 35 0.26 10.29 -1.17
CA LEU A 35 0.38 11.48 -0.34
C LEU A 35 1.60 12.30 -0.77
N VAL A 36 1.44 13.62 -0.81
CA VAL A 36 2.55 14.56 -0.97
C VAL A 36 2.79 15.20 0.38
N ILE A 37 4.01 15.09 0.89
CA ILE A 37 4.42 15.63 2.20
C ILE A 37 5.72 16.46 2.05
N PRO A 38 6.04 17.34 3.02
CA PRO A 38 7.39 17.87 3.15
C PRO A 38 8.41 16.74 3.34
N VAL A 39 9.66 16.99 2.99
CA VAL A 39 10.73 16.00 3.17
C VAL A 39 10.88 15.63 4.65
N ASN A 40 10.73 14.34 4.95
CA ASN A 40 10.94 13.77 6.27
C ASN A 40 12.13 12.79 6.22
N CYS A 41 13.22 13.12 6.93
CA CYS A 41 14.43 12.31 6.96
C CYS A 41 14.30 11.02 7.79
N GLY A 42 13.29 10.92 8.66
CA GLY A 42 13.02 9.74 9.48
C GLY A 42 11.97 8.80 8.90
N GLN A 43 11.42 9.10 7.73
CA GLN A 43 10.41 8.25 7.09
C GLN A 43 11.09 7.12 6.32
N GLU A 44 10.77 5.88 6.66
CA GLU A 44 11.32 4.68 6.02
C GLU A 44 10.27 3.88 5.25
N LEU A 45 10.76 3.00 4.37
CA LEU A 45 9.92 2.05 3.66
C LEU A 45 9.32 1.05 4.65
N TYR A 46 8.05 0.73 4.48
CA TYR A 46 7.26 -0.18 5.34
C TYR A 46 6.86 0.35 6.71
N ASP A 47 7.18 1.60 7.02
CA ASP A 47 6.64 2.28 8.19
C ASP A 47 5.12 2.31 8.16
N VAL A 48 4.52 2.21 9.35
CA VAL A 48 3.07 2.33 9.53
C VAL A 48 2.77 3.75 9.98
N ILE A 49 2.01 4.46 9.15
CA ILE A 49 1.57 5.84 9.42
C ILE A 49 0.06 5.85 9.68
N THR A 50 -0.39 6.79 10.48
CA THR A 50 -1.82 7.07 10.66
C THR A 50 -2.20 8.25 9.77
N VAL A 51 -3.19 8.06 8.91
CA VAL A 51 -3.72 9.10 8.03
C VAL A 51 -5.09 9.53 8.55
N THR A 52 -5.27 10.85 8.64
CA THR A 52 -6.53 11.51 8.96
C THR A 52 -6.79 12.57 7.88
N ASP A 53 -7.89 12.40 7.17
CA ASP A 53 -8.47 13.36 6.23
C ASP A 53 -10.00 13.20 6.19
N ASP A 54 -10.69 14.02 6.98
CA ASP A 54 -12.15 13.99 7.09
C ASP A 54 -12.86 14.29 5.76
N ARG A 55 -12.22 15.05 4.86
CA ARG A 55 -12.79 15.40 3.55
C ARG A 55 -12.93 14.17 2.65
N CYS A 56 -12.09 13.17 2.86
CA CYS A 56 -12.11 11.89 2.16
C CYS A 56 -12.77 10.77 2.98
N GLY A 57 -13.38 11.09 4.13
CA GLY A 57 -13.96 10.11 5.04
C GLY A 57 -12.92 9.23 5.76
N ILE A 58 -11.68 9.71 5.90
CA ILE A 58 -10.60 9.00 6.60
C ILE A 58 -10.42 9.63 7.98
N SER A 59 -11.05 9.09 9.03
CA SER A 59 -10.94 9.67 10.38
C SER A 59 -9.63 9.33 11.09
N SER A 60 -9.14 8.09 10.95
CA SER A 60 -7.85 7.64 11.51
C SER A 60 -7.54 6.23 11.03
N LYS A 61 -6.99 6.08 9.82
CA LYS A 61 -6.65 4.77 9.26
C LYS A 61 -5.14 4.58 9.20
N LYS A 62 -4.69 3.38 9.55
CA LYS A 62 -3.27 3.01 9.46
C LYS A 62 -2.98 2.55 8.04
N TYR A 63 -1.86 3.00 7.51
CA TYR A 63 -1.38 2.61 6.18
C TYR A 63 0.10 2.30 6.27
N ARG A 64 0.57 1.42 5.37
CA ARG A 64 1.99 1.11 5.24
C ARG A 64 2.59 1.86 4.07
N VAL A 65 3.76 2.48 4.28
CA VAL A 65 4.51 3.14 3.21
C VAL A 65 5.13 2.08 2.30
N MET A 66 4.83 2.14 1.01
CA MET A 66 5.27 1.16 0.00
C MET A 66 6.24 1.74 -1.03
N ARG A 67 6.33 3.07 -1.10
CA ARG A 67 7.32 3.81 -1.90
C ARG A 67 7.51 5.19 -1.31
N ILE A 68 8.74 5.68 -1.39
CA ILE A 68 9.11 7.07 -1.08
C ILE A 68 9.83 7.61 -2.31
N ASP A 69 9.38 8.74 -2.84
CA ASP A 69 10.03 9.45 -3.93
C ASP A 69 10.30 10.89 -3.49
N THR A 70 11.55 11.35 -3.57
CA THR A 70 11.90 12.73 -3.20
C THR A 70 12.14 13.52 -4.46
N GLN A 71 11.31 14.53 -4.70
CA GLN A 71 11.37 15.35 -5.90
C GLN A 71 11.78 16.78 -5.57
N TYR A 72 12.48 17.41 -6.52
CA TYR A 72 12.85 18.82 -6.46
C TYR A 72 12.07 19.62 -7.50
N ASN A 73 11.26 20.57 -7.05
CA ASN A 73 10.60 21.53 -7.93
C ASN A 73 11.48 22.77 -8.12
N ARG A 74 12.18 22.83 -9.26
CA ARG A 74 13.06 23.95 -9.62
C ARG A 74 12.38 25.32 -9.71
N HIS A 75 11.10 25.39 -10.05
CA HIS A 75 10.39 26.67 -10.23
C HIS A 75 10.08 27.31 -8.88
N GLN A 76 9.87 26.48 -7.86
CA GLN A 76 9.57 26.90 -6.49
C GLN A 76 10.79 26.84 -5.57
N GLY A 77 11.86 26.15 -5.99
CA GLY A 77 13.05 25.92 -5.18
C GLY A 77 12.80 25.00 -3.98
N LEU A 78 11.78 24.12 -4.04
CA LEU A 78 11.33 23.30 -2.93
C LEU A 78 11.51 21.81 -3.21
N TYR A 79 11.77 21.05 -2.14
CA TYR A 79 11.70 19.60 -2.15
C TYR A 79 10.40 19.11 -1.52
N HIS A 80 9.81 18.07 -2.10
CA HIS A 80 8.69 17.35 -1.51
C HIS A 80 8.94 15.85 -1.61
N GLN A 81 8.23 15.09 -0.78
CA GLN A 81 8.22 13.64 -0.84
C GLN A 81 6.83 13.15 -1.25
N GLU A 82 6.81 12.18 -2.16
CA GLU A 82 5.61 11.46 -2.55
C GLU A 82 5.66 10.06 -1.93
N LEU A 83 4.65 9.76 -1.11
CA LEU A 83 4.47 8.47 -0.48
C LEU A 83 3.39 7.69 -1.22
N THR A 84 3.70 6.48 -1.64
CA THR A 84 2.68 5.50 -2.06
C THR A 84 2.33 4.64 -0.87
N LEU A 85 1.04 4.62 -0.51
CA LEU A 85 0.50 3.83 0.59
C LEU A 85 -0.06 2.51 0.06
N GLY A 86 0.21 1.43 0.80
CA GLY A 86 -0.47 0.15 0.61
C GLY A 86 -1.90 0.20 1.16
N ALA A 87 -2.64 -0.89 1.00
CA ALA A 87 -3.94 -1.04 1.66
C ALA A 87 -3.80 -0.97 3.20
N PRO A 88 -4.81 -0.43 3.90
CA PRO A 88 -4.86 -0.39 5.35
C PRO A 88 -5.02 -1.79 5.98
#